data_AF-A0A522SJP1-F1
#
_entry.id   AF-A0A522SJP1-F1
#
_cell.length_a   1.000
_cell.length_b   1.000
_cell.length_c   1.000
_cell.angle_alpha   90.00
_cell.angle_beta   90.00
_cell.angle_gamma   90.00
#
_symmetry.space_group_name_H-M   'P 1'
#
loop_
_entity.id
_entity.type
_entity.pdbx_description
1 polymer ?
#
loop_
_entity_poly.entity_id
_entity_poly.type
_entity_poly.pdbx_seq_one_letter_code
_entity_poly.pdbx_strand_id
1 'polypeptide(L)'
;MLLGLFKIICFRMNENIYKIPDRAEWVDLYANKLYAYAFSRLRDHAAAEDMVQDTFLVALEKTGTFRGESTFETWLIAILRRKIVDHFRKIAKECSTSLNELNEMTESSFFTEKGKWLSEERPAHWSSSPMNELEQKELRRIISDCQSKLKTLQQTIFTLKYTEDISSEDICKELEISASNYWVILHRVRLQMRKCIEKNWFVK
;
A
#
# COMPACT_ATOMS: atom_id res chain seq x y z
N MET A 1 -2.20 -16.63 -13.24
CA MET A 1 -2.53 -18.03 -12.90
C MET A 1 -2.49 -18.36 -11.40
N LEU A 2 -2.37 -17.38 -10.49
CA LEU A 2 -2.47 -17.60 -9.04
C LEU A 2 -3.80 -17.10 -8.41
N LEU A 3 -4.65 -16.41 -9.18
CA LEU A 3 -6.01 -16.02 -8.76
C LEU A 3 -7.02 -17.19 -8.83
N GLY A 4 -6.64 -18.34 -9.40
CA GLY A 4 -7.51 -19.52 -9.55
C GLY A 4 -7.50 -20.47 -8.36
N LEU A 5 -6.44 -20.47 -7.54
CA LEU A 5 -6.30 -21.40 -6.41
C LEU A 5 -7.08 -20.97 -5.15
N PHE A 6 -7.36 -19.66 -5.00
CA PHE A 6 -8.25 -19.17 -3.95
C PHE A 6 -9.69 -19.64 -4.12
N LYS A 7 -10.12 -19.98 -5.35
CA LYS A 7 -11.48 -20.42 -5.65
C LYS A 7 -11.76 -21.87 -5.25
N ILE A 8 -10.72 -22.70 -5.12
CA ILE A 8 -10.85 -24.15 -4.87
C ILE A 8 -10.80 -24.49 -3.38
N ILE A 9 -10.05 -23.73 -2.57
CA ILE A 9 -9.93 -24.00 -1.12
C ILE A 9 -11.22 -23.62 -0.36
N CYS A 10 -12.06 -22.72 -0.88
CA CYS A 10 -13.31 -22.31 -0.22
C CYS A 10 -14.55 -23.16 -0.53
N PHE A 11 -14.52 -24.13 -1.46
CA PHE A 11 -15.76 -24.80 -1.92
C PHE A 11 -16.28 -25.91 -1.00
N ARG A 12 -15.74 -26.07 0.22
CA ARG A 12 -16.22 -27.12 1.13
C ARG A 12 -16.13 -26.76 2.61
N MET A 13 -16.84 -25.72 3.05
CA MET A 13 -17.15 -25.54 4.48
C MET A 13 -18.56 -24.94 4.70
N ASN A 14 -19.46 -25.80 5.19
CA ASN A 14 -20.69 -25.54 5.94
C ASN A 14 -21.61 -24.37 5.54
N GLU A 15 -22.84 -24.70 5.14
CA GLU A 15 -23.96 -23.78 4.86
C GLU A 15 -24.49 -22.98 6.08
N ASN A 16 -23.72 -22.83 7.16
CA ASN A 16 -24.20 -22.25 8.43
C ASN A 16 -23.23 -21.23 9.09
N ILE A 17 -22.23 -20.72 8.37
CA ILE A 17 -21.15 -19.88 8.98
C ILE A 17 -21.21 -18.39 8.58
N TYR A 18 -22.01 -17.99 7.58
CA TYR A 18 -22.05 -16.60 7.10
C TYR A 18 -23.23 -15.78 7.63
N LYS A 19 -23.50 -15.86 8.94
CA LYS A 19 -24.49 -14.99 9.59
C LYS A 19 -23.87 -13.62 9.82
N ILE A 20 -24.57 -12.55 9.41
CA ILE A 20 -24.18 -11.18 9.75
C ILE A 20 -24.37 -11.02 11.27
N PRO A 21 -23.33 -10.62 12.04
CA PRO A 21 -23.48 -10.34 13.47
C PRO A 21 -24.41 -9.17 13.72
N ASP A 22 -24.85 -9.02 14.97
CA ASP A 22 -25.62 -7.83 15.35
C ASP A 22 -24.81 -6.57 15.08
N ARG A 23 -25.49 -5.51 14.62
CA ARG A 23 -24.84 -4.26 14.21
C ARG A 23 -24.11 -3.59 15.37
N ALA A 24 -24.60 -3.76 16.60
CA ALA A 24 -23.96 -3.21 17.80
C ALA A 24 -22.58 -3.83 18.05
N GLU A 25 -22.33 -5.04 17.58
CA GLU A 25 -21.07 -5.78 17.83
C GLU A 25 -20.00 -5.50 16.77
N TRP A 26 -20.34 -4.83 15.65
CA TRP A 26 -19.42 -4.70 14.52
C TRP A 26 -18.12 -3.99 14.86
N VAL A 27 -18.19 -2.95 15.70
CA VAL A 27 -17.01 -2.18 16.12
C VAL A 27 -16.07 -3.08 16.92
N ASP A 28 -16.59 -3.75 17.94
CA ASP A 28 -15.80 -4.61 18.81
C ASP A 28 -15.17 -5.80 18.06
N LEU A 29 -15.91 -6.36 17.09
CA LEU A 29 -15.46 -7.53 16.33
C LEU A 29 -14.46 -7.18 15.22
N TYR A 30 -14.61 -6.02 14.56
CA TYR A 30 -13.92 -5.77 13.29
C TYR A 30 -13.04 -4.52 13.27
N ALA A 31 -13.27 -3.52 14.13
CA ALA A 31 -12.59 -2.22 14.03
C ALA A 31 -11.06 -2.35 14.09
N ASN A 32 -10.52 -3.14 15.01
CA ASN A 32 -9.07 -3.33 15.16
C ASN A 32 -8.42 -3.92 13.90
N LYS A 33 -9.07 -4.90 13.25
CA LYS A 33 -8.54 -5.54 12.04
C LYS A 33 -8.64 -4.62 10.83
N LEU A 34 -9.78 -3.94 10.66
CA LEU A 34 -9.98 -2.96 9.60
C LEU A 34 -9.01 -1.80 9.74
N TYR A 35 -8.82 -1.32 10.97
CA TYR A 35 -7.86 -0.27 11.28
C TYR A 35 -6.43 -0.70 10.95
N ALA A 36 -5.99 -1.89 11.40
CA ALA A 36 -4.66 -2.39 11.08
C ALA A 36 -4.45 -2.51 9.56
N TYR A 37 -5.48 -2.96 8.82
CA TYR A 37 -5.47 -3.03 7.36
C TYR A 37 -5.36 -1.63 6.71
N ALA A 38 -6.14 -0.67 7.17
CA ALA A 38 -6.13 0.70 6.64
C ALA A 38 -4.80 1.40 6.95
N PHE A 39 -4.36 1.33 8.21
CA PHE A 39 -3.14 1.97 8.69
C PHE A 39 -1.90 1.44 7.98
N SER A 40 -1.82 0.12 7.71
CA SER A 40 -0.67 -0.43 6.99
C SER A 40 -0.53 0.08 5.55
N ARG A 41 -1.60 0.66 4.98
CA ARG A 41 -1.65 1.18 3.60
C ARG A 41 -1.53 2.69 3.54
N LEU A 42 -2.25 3.38 4.43
CA LEU A 42 -2.35 4.84 4.48
C LEU A 42 -1.23 5.47 5.29
N ARG A 43 -0.77 4.80 6.37
CA ARG A 43 0.24 5.29 7.32
C ARG A 43 -0.11 6.63 7.96
N ASP A 44 -1.40 6.92 8.02
CA ASP A 44 -1.99 8.10 8.63
C ASP A 44 -3.10 7.61 9.56
N HIS A 45 -2.99 7.96 10.85
CA HIS A 45 -3.94 7.52 11.88
C HIS A 45 -5.35 8.07 11.60
N ALA A 46 -5.45 9.37 11.30
CA ALA A 46 -6.74 10.01 11.05
C ALA A 46 -7.38 9.45 9.78
N ALA A 47 -6.62 9.32 8.69
CA ALA A 47 -7.15 8.74 7.46
C ALA A 47 -7.58 7.26 7.66
N ALA A 48 -6.82 6.48 8.44
CA ALA A 48 -7.18 5.09 8.73
C ALA A 48 -8.47 5.00 9.55
N GLU A 49 -8.61 5.80 10.61
CA GLU A 49 -9.84 5.87 11.42
C GLU A 49 -11.03 6.29 10.57
N ASP A 50 -10.89 7.34 9.75
CA ASP A 50 -11.93 7.83 8.85
C ASP A 50 -12.38 6.73 7.87
N MET A 51 -11.44 6.01 7.25
CA MET A 51 -11.78 4.93 6.31
C MET A 51 -12.50 3.77 7.00
N VAL A 52 -12.17 3.46 8.25
CA VAL A 52 -12.89 2.44 9.04
C VAL A 52 -14.31 2.90 9.37
N GLN A 53 -14.47 4.15 9.80
CA GLN A 53 -15.79 4.72 10.08
C GLN A 53 -16.67 4.71 8.82
N ASP A 54 -16.15 5.22 7.70
CA ASP A 54 -16.81 5.20 6.39
C ASP A 54 -17.20 3.78 5.94
N THR A 55 -16.35 2.79 6.26
CA THR A 55 -16.62 1.39 5.94
C THR A 55 -17.84 0.88 6.69
N PHE A 56 -17.94 1.17 7.99
CA PHE A 56 -19.12 0.78 8.78
C PHE A 56 -20.39 1.52 8.33
N LEU A 57 -20.30 2.81 8.01
CA LEU A 57 -21.45 3.57 7.47
C LEU A 57 -21.97 2.95 6.17
N VAL A 58 -21.08 2.67 5.21
CA VAL A 58 -21.45 2.01 3.96
C VAL A 58 -21.97 0.59 4.20
N ALA A 59 -21.39 -0.14 5.15
CA ALA A 59 -21.83 -1.48 5.50
C ALA A 59 -23.26 -1.47 6.08
N LEU A 60 -23.62 -0.48 6.90
CA LEU A 60 -24.96 -0.32 7.45
C LEU A 60 -26.00 -0.06 6.35
N GLU A 61 -25.67 0.79 5.38
CA GLU A 61 -26.54 1.08 4.24
C GLU A 61 -26.70 -0.12 3.30
N LYS A 62 -25.60 -0.87 3.09
CA LYS A 62 -25.51 -1.91 2.06
C LYS A 62 -25.60 -3.32 2.61
N THR A 63 -25.96 -3.51 3.88
CA THR A 63 -26.00 -4.83 4.52
C THR A 63 -26.86 -5.81 3.73
N GLY A 64 -27.98 -5.36 3.16
CA GLY A 64 -28.89 -6.18 2.35
C GLY A 64 -28.29 -6.68 1.01
N THR A 65 -27.12 -6.17 0.61
CA THR A 65 -26.40 -6.62 -0.60
C THR A 65 -25.37 -7.72 -0.32
N PHE A 66 -25.14 -8.06 0.96
CA PHE A 66 -24.26 -9.14 1.34
C PHE A 66 -24.86 -10.49 0.93
N ARG A 67 -24.16 -11.22 0.06
CA ARG A 67 -24.65 -12.47 -0.55
C ARG A 67 -24.28 -13.73 0.23
N GLY A 68 -23.50 -13.63 1.30
CA GLY A 68 -23.01 -14.80 2.03
C GLY A 68 -21.97 -15.65 1.27
N GLU A 69 -21.43 -15.16 0.16
CA GLU A 69 -20.39 -15.84 -0.64
C GLU A 69 -18.98 -15.73 -0.02
N SER A 70 -18.83 -14.95 1.05
CA SER A 70 -17.58 -14.74 1.79
C SER A 70 -17.89 -14.40 3.24
N THR A 71 -16.88 -14.36 4.12
CA THR A 71 -17.09 -13.89 5.50
C THR A 71 -17.55 -12.43 5.49
N PHE A 72 -18.34 -12.05 6.51
CA PHE A 72 -18.71 -10.65 6.68
C PHE A 72 -17.49 -9.74 6.81
N GLU A 73 -16.44 -10.22 7.51
CA GLU A 73 -15.13 -9.55 7.59
C GLU A 73 -14.51 -9.32 6.21
N THR A 74 -14.49 -10.34 5.34
CA THR A 74 -13.99 -10.22 3.96
C THR A 74 -14.79 -9.18 3.16
N TRP A 75 -16.11 -9.14 3.36
CA TRP A 75 -16.96 -8.15 2.72
C TRP A 75 -16.68 -6.72 3.23
N LEU A 76 -16.47 -6.53 4.53
CA LEU A 76 -16.04 -5.24 5.10
C LEU A 76 -14.67 -4.81 4.55
N ILE A 77 -13.70 -5.73 4.47
CA ILE A 77 -12.38 -5.46 3.86
C ILE A 77 -12.53 -5.04 2.39
N ALA A 78 -13.46 -5.65 1.64
CA ALA A 78 -13.71 -5.26 0.25
C ALA A 78 -14.29 -3.84 0.12
N ILE A 79 -15.15 -3.42 1.06
CA ILE A 79 -15.65 -2.03 1.14
C ILE A 79 -14.49 -1.09 1.49
N LEU A 80 -13.73 -1.40 2.54
CA LEU A 80 -12.59 -0.62 3.00
C LEU A 80 -11.54 -0.42 1.91
N ARG A 81 -11.21 -1.49 1.17
CA ARG A 81 -10.27 -1.41 0.06
C ARG A 81 -10.71 -0.40 -1.00
N ARG A 82 -12.00 -0.37 -1.35
CA ARG A 82 -12.55 0.61 -2.31
C ARG A 82 -12.38 2.04 -1.78
N LYS A 83 -12.71 2.26 -0.50
CA LYS A 83 -12.53 3.56 0.18
C LYS A 83 -11.08 4.03 0.16
N ILE A 84 -10.12 3.14 0.42
CA ILE A 84 -8.69 3.45 0.35
C ILE A 84 -8.27 3.82 -1.09
N VAL A 85 -8.74 3.10 -2.10
CA VAL A 85 -8.45 3.43 -3.51
C VAL A 85 -9.02 4.80 -3.88
N ASP A 86 -10.25 5.11 -3.47
CA ASP A 86 -10.86 6.43 -3.70
C ASP A 86 -10.06 7.55 -3.01
N HIS A 87 -9.60 7.32 -1.78
CA HIS A 87 -8.72 8.23 -1.06
C HIS A 87 -7.39 8.45 -1.80
N PHE A 88 -6.78 7.39 -2.33
CA PHE A 88 -5.57 7.49 -3.15
C PHE A 88 -5.78 8.24 -4.46
N ARG A 89 -6.93 8.08 -5.12
CA ARG A 89 -7.30 8.87 -6.30
C ARG A 89 -7.40 10.36 -5.98
N LYS A 90 -7.97 10.71 -4.82
CA LYS A 90 -8.02 12.10 -4.34
C LYS A 90 -6.62 12.70 -4.15
N ILE A 91 -5.71 11.97 -3.49
CA ILE A 91 -4.31 12.38 -3.32
C ILE A 91 -3.63 12.62 -4.69
N ALA A 92 -3.81 11.69 -5.63
CA ALA A 92 -3.21 11.81 -6.96
C ALA A 92 -3.69 13.06 -7.69
N LYS A 93 -5.00 13.36 -7.62
CA LYS A 93 -5.60 14.56 -8.19
C LYS A 93 -5.03 15.84 -7.57
N GLU A 94 -4.94 15.93 -6.25
CA GLU A 94 -4.38 17.09 -5.54
C GLU A 94 -2.89 17.30 -5.86
N CYS A 95 -2.13 16.21 -5.99
CA CYS A 95 -0.70 16.26 -6.31
C CYS A 95 -0.42 16.58 -7.79
N SER A 96 -1.35 16.26 -8.71
CA SER A 96 -1.19 16.49 -10.15
C SER A 96 -0.98 17.97 -10.51
N THR A 97 -1.48 18.89 -9.68
CA THR A 97 -1.33 20.33 -9.85
C THR A 97 0.10 20.83 -9.54
N SER A 98 0.91 20.03 -8.81
CA SER A 98 2.27 20.38 -8.34
C SER A 98 3.39 19.75 -9.20
N LEU A 99 3.06 19.10 -10.32
CA LEU A 99 4.05 18.38 -11.15
C LEU A 99 5.15 19.29 -11.75
N ASN A 100 4.93 20.60 -11.84
CA ASN A 100 5.93 21.57 -12.30
C ASN A 100 6.96 21.93 -11.21
N GLU A 101 6.75 21.56 -9.95
CA GLU A 101 7.64 21.89 -8.82
C GLU A 101 8.44 20.67 -8.32
N LEU A 102 8.53 19.61 -9.13
CA LEU A 102 9.37 18.44 -8.84
C LEU A 102 10.82 18.74 -9.23
N ASN A 103 11.41 19.72 -8.53
CA ASN A 103 12.77 20.18 -8.70
C ASN A 103 13.80 19.07 -8.41
N GLU A 104 14.79 18.99 -9.28
CA GLU A 104 15.83 17.99 -9.60
C GLU A 104 16.79 17.51 -8.48
N MET A 105 16.51 17.75 -7.21
CA MET A 105 17.57 17.72 -6.19
C MET A 105 17.96 16.34 -5.61
N THR A 106 17.37 15.23 -6.04
CA THR A 106 17.67 13.90 -5.46
C THR A 106 18.24 12.86 -6.42
N GLU A 107 18.22 13.10 -7.73
CA GLU A 107 18.70 12.12 -8.72
C GLU A 107 20.20 12.26 -9.00
N SER A 108 20.75 13.47 -8.94
CA SER A 108 22.14 13.77 -9.36
C SER A 108 23.24 13.03 -8.58
N SER A 109 22.99 12.57 -7.36
CA SER A 109 24.01 11.84 -6.58
C SER A 109 24.31 10.43 -7.12
N PHE A 110 23.42 9.84 -7.93
CA PHE A 110 23.60 8.45 -8.41
C PHE A 110 24.18 8.37 -9.83
N PHE A 111 24.20 9.47 -10.55
CA PHE A 111 24.52 9.52 -11.96
C PHE A 111 25.63 10.52 -12.25
N THR A 112 26.48 10.18 -13.20
CA THR A 112 27.38 11.11 -13.86
C THR A 112 26.59 12.21 -14.60
N GLU A 113 27.25 13.32 -14.94
CA GLU A 113 26.67 14.37 -15.80
C GLU A 113 26.12 13.86 -17.15
N LYS A 114 26.59 12.69 -17.61
CA LYS A 114 26.14 12.02 -18.83
C LYS A 114 25.01 11.01 -18.59
N GLY A 115 24.41 10.99 -17.39
CA GLY A 115 23.29 10.11 -17.02
C GLY A 115 23.67 8.63 -16.81
N LYS A 116 24.96 8.29 -16.77
CA LYS A 116 25.43 6.93 -16.45
C LYS A 116 25.52 6.73 -14.94
N TRP A 117 25.19 5.55 -14.46
CA TRP A 117 25.41 5.14 -13.07
C TRP A 117 26.87 5.32 -12.64
N LEU A 118 27.07 5.91 -11.46
CA LEU A 118 28.38 5.94 -10.81
C LEU A 118 28.73 4.55 -10.27
N SER A 119 29.96 4.10 -10.52
CA SER A 119 30.43 2.78 -10.08
C SER A 119 30.50 2.66 -8.56
N GLU A 120 30.83 3.77 -7.91
CA GLU A 120 30.97 3.91 -6.45
C GLU A 120 29.60 3.84 -5.76
N GLU A 121 28.54 4.22 -6.49
CA GLU A 121 27.15 4.25 -6.03
C GLU A 121 26.42 2.95 -6.40
N ARG A 122 27.13 1.82 -6.52
CA ARG A 122 26.50 0.51 -6.71
C ARG A 122 25.81 0.06 -5.41
N PRO A 123 24.62 -0.58 -5.47
CA PRO A 123 23.96 -0.99 -4.25
C PRO A 123 24.80 -1.96 -3.44
N ALA A 124 24.79 -1.78 -2.12
CA ALA A 124 25.42 -2.69 -1.19
C ALA A 124 24.84 -4.11 -1.34
N HIS A 125 25.69 -5.11 -1.14
CA HIS A 125 25.30 -6.50 -1.29
C HIS A 125 24.38 -6.92 -0.13
N TRP A 126 23.21 -7.48 -0.44
CA TRP A 126 22.33 -8.05 0.56
C TRP A 126 22.93 -9.36 1.09
N SER A 127 22.99 -9.57 2.40
CA SER A 127 23.47 -10.84 2.95
C SER A 127 22.61 -12.00 2.42
N SER A 128 23.24 -13.08 1.97
CA SER A 128 22.55 -14.30 1.54
C SER A 128 22.03 -15.15 2.72
N SER A 129 22.39 -14.78 3.96
CA SER A 129 21.91 -15.45 5.17
C SER A 129 20.41 -15.20 5.38
N PRO A 130 19.63 -16.21 5.78
CA PRO A 130 18.28 -16.00 6.26
C PRO A 130 18.27 -15.01 7.43
N MET A 131 17.37 -14.03 7.36
CA MET A 131 17.19 -13.06 8.44
C MET A 131 16.37 -13.67 9.58
N ASN A 132 16.83 -13.51 10.82
CA ASN A 132 16.06 -13.90 12.00
C ASN A 132 14.87 -12.94 12.25
N GLU A 133 13.98 -13.30 13.19
CA GLU A 133 12.77 -12.50 13.46
C GLU A 133 13.06 -11.06 13.90
N LEU A 134 14.13 -10.86 14.69
CA LEU A 134 14.54 -9.53 15.16
C LEU A 134 15.04 -8.68 13.99
N GLU A 135 15.87 -9.25 13.12
CA GLU A 135 16.37 -8.60 11.91
C GLU A 135 15.24 -8.25 10.95
N GLN A 136 14.26 -9.15 10.76
CA GLN A 136 13.09 -8.88 9.94
C GLN A 136 12.23 -7.75 10.52
N LYS A 137 12.04 -7.73 11.84
CA LYS A 137 11.31 -6.65 12.52
C LYS A 137 12.02 -5.31 12.34
N GLU A 138 13.33 -5.29 12.48
CA GLU A 138 14.13 -4.08 12.30
C GLU A 138 14.13 -3.60 10.84
N LEU A 139 14.24 -4.51 9.87
CA LEU A 139 14.15 -4.16 8.45
C LEU A 139 12.76 -3.59 8.11
N ARG A 140 11.68 -4.21 8.61
CA ARG A 140 10.31 -3.68 8.43
C ARG A 140 10.17 -2.27 9.01
N ARG A 141 10.78 -2.00 10.17
CA ARG A 141 10.81 -0.66 10.77
C ARG A 141 11.55 0.33 9.87
N ILE A 142 12.74 -0.02 9.38
CA ILE A 142 13.52 0.86 8.49
C ILE A 142 12.80 1.13 7.17
N ILE A 143 12.20 0.12 6.54
CA ILE A 143 11.38 0.31 5.33
C ILE A 143 10.23 1.26 5.64
N SER A 144 9.59 1.11 6.81
CA SER A 144 8.52 1.99 7.25
C SER A 144 8.98 3.44 7.41
N ASP A 145 10.10 3.65 8.10
CA ASP A 145 10.68 4.97 8.35
C ASP A 145 11.22 5.63 7.06
N CYS A 146 11.61 4.83 6.07
CA CYS A 146 12.01 5.34 4.76
C CYS A 146 10.81 5.71 3.90
N GLN A 147 9.74 4.91 3.94
CA GLN A 147 8.52 5.21 3.19
C GLN A 147 7.87 6.51 3.69
N SER A 148 7.88 6.79 4.99
CA SER A 148 7.30 8.03 5.56
C SER A 148 8.00 9.31 5.08
N LYS A 149 9.21 9.22 4.53
CA LYS A 149 9.96 10.35 3.95
C LYS A 149 9.58 10.65 2.50
N LEU A 150 8.86 9.74 1.84
CA LEU A 150 8.37 9.97 0.48
C LEU A 150 7.21 10.98 0.51
N LYS A 151 7.00 11.69 -0.60
CA LYS A 151 5.80 12.54 -0.77
C LYS A 151 4.53 11.68 -0.81
N THR A 152 3.37 12.25 -0.51
CA THR A 152 2.10 11.50 -0.40
C THR A 152 1.79 10.63 -1.61
N LEU A 153 1.86 11.18 -2.84
CA LEU A 153 1.63 10.38 -4.07
C LEU A 153 2.69 9.28 -4.29
N GLN A 154 3.93 9.53 -3.88
CA GLN A 154 5.01 8.53 -3.95
C GLN A 154 4.74 7.36 -2.99
N GLN A 155 4.27 7.66 -1.77
CA GLN A 155 3.86 6.63 -0.80
C GLN A 155 2.72 5.79 -1.35
N THR A 156 1.71 6.43 -1.94
CA THR A 156 0.57 5.75 -2.59
C THR A 156 1.03 4.78 -3.67
N ILE A 157 1.86 5.25 -4.62
CA ILE A 157 2.38 4.41 -5.70
C ILE A 157 3.24 3.27 -5.15
N PHE A 158 4.05 3.53 -4.12
CA PHE A 158 4.84 2.50 -3.45
C PHE A 158 3.94 1.42 -2.83
N THR A 159 2.93 1.82 -2.04
CA THR A 159 1.98 0.91 -1.40
C THR A 159 1.26 0.05 -2.44
N LEU A 160 0.65 0.68 -3.46
CA LEU A 160 -0.08 -0.05 -4.51
C LEU A 160 0.83 -1.03 -5.26
N LYS A 161 2.08 -0.63 -5.54
CA LYS A 161 2.99 -1.46 -6.32
C LYS A 161 3.62 -2.61 -5.53
N TYR A 162 4.08 -2.35 -4.31
CA TYR A 162 4.91 -3.31 -3.55
C TYR A 162 4.19 -3.96 -2.38
N THR A 163 3.11 -3.36 -1.86
CA THR A 163 2.30 -3.95 -0.79
C THR A 163 1.09 -4.69 -1.36
N GLU A 164 0.41 -4.08 -2.33
CA GLU A 164 -0.79 -4.66 -2.95
C GLU A 164 -0.52 -5.45 -4.25
N ASP A 165 0.74 -5.46 -4.72
CA ASP A 165 1.18 -6.12 -5.96
C ASP A 165 0.31 -5.80 -7.19
N ILE A 166 -0.13 -4.55 -7.30
CA ILE A 166 -0.97 -4.11 -8.43
C ILE A 166 -0.10 -3.87 -9.68
N SER A 167 -0.67 -4.17 -10.84
CA SER A 167 -0.03 -3.94 -12.14
C SER A 167 0.19 -2.44 -12.38
N SER A 168 1.20 -2.09 -13.18
CA SER A 168 1.44 -0.70 -13.58
C SER A 168 0.23 -0.10 -14.30
N GLU A 169 -0.42 -0.90 -15.14
CA GLU A 169 -1.55 -0.51 -15.96
C GLU A 169 -2.76 -0.17 -15.10
N ASP A 170 -3.03 -0.99 -14.08
CA ASP A 170 -4.15 -0.77 -13.18
C ASP A 170 -3.86 0.37 -12.20
N ILE A 171 -2.62 0.56 -11.74
CA ILE A 171 -2.26 1.75 -10.94
C ILE A 171 -2.51 3.03 -11.74
N CYS A 172 -2.11 3.08 -13.02
CA CYS A 172 -2.34 4.24 -13.86
C CYS A 172 -3.83 4.54 -14.04
N LYS A 173 -4.65 3.50 -14.24
CA LYS A 173 -6.11 3.64 -14.35
C LYS A 173 -6.75 4.09 -13.04
N GLU A 174 -6.41 3.44 -11.94
CA GLU A 174 -7.02 3.71 -10.62
C GLU A 174 -6.67 5.11 -10.12
N LEU A 175 -5.44 5.57 -10.35
CA LEU A 175 -4.98 6.90 -9.95
C LEU A 175 -5.24 7.99 -11.00
N GLU A 176 -5.75 7.62 -12.18
CA GLU A 176 -5.98 8.54 -13.31
C GLU A 176 -4.71 9.33 -13.71
N ILE A 177 -3.55 8.67 -13.72
CA ILE A 177 -2.25 9.25 -14.11
C ILE A 177 -1.72 8.65 -15.41
N SER A 178 -0.91 9.42 -16.15
CA SER A 178 -0.25 8.93 -17.36
C SER A 178 0.85 7.92 -17.03
N ALA A 179 1.07 6.96 -17.93
CA ALA A 179 2.15 5.96 -17.79
C ALA A 179 3.53 6.63 -17.64
N SER A 180 3.80 7.69 -18.40
CA SER A 180 5.04 8.46 -18.30
C SER A 180 5.23 9.05 -16.91
N ASN A 181 4.18 9.64 -16.33
CA ASN A 181 4.23 10.20 -14.98
C ASN A 181 4.47 9.09 -13.94
N TYR A 182 3.74 7.98 -14.05
CA TYR A 182 3.93 6.81 -13.17
C TYR A 182 5.38 6.31 -13.17
N TRP A 183 6.00 6.11 -14.34
CA TRP A 183 7.37 5.60 -14.42
C TRP A 183 8.39 6.58 -13.83
N VAL A 184 8.22 7.89 -14.05
CA VAL A 184 9.06 8.93 -13.43
C VAL A 184 8.93 8.89 -11.91
N ILE A 185 7.70 8.81 -11.38
CA ILE A 185 7.47 8.74 -9.94
C ILE A 185 8.05 7.45 -9.35
N LEU A 186 7.80 6.29 -9.98
CA LEU A 186 8.28 5.00 -9.49
C LEU A 186 9.81 4.92 -9.50
N HIS A 187 10.46 5.49 -10.51
CA HIS A 187 11.92 5.60 -10.55
C HIS A 187 12.45 6.37 -9.34
N ARG A 188 11.86 7.53 -9.04
CA ARG A 188 12.22 8.37 -7.88
C ARG A 188 11.99 7.65 -6.56
N VAL A 189 10.84 6.99 -6.42
CA VAL A 189 10.53 6.15 -5.25
C VAL A 189 11.63 5.13 -5.02
N ARG A 190 12.05 4.40 -6.07
CA ARG A 190 13.13 3.39 -5.96
C ARG A 190 14.45 4.01 -5.51
N LEU A 191 14.85 5.15 -6.08
CA LEU A 191 16.09 5.83 -5.70
C LEU A 191 16.06 6.35 -4.25
N GLN A 192 14.95 6.97 -3.83
CA GLN A 192 14.80 7.48 -2.47
C GLN A 192 14.76 6.36 -1.43
N MET A 193 14.00 5.29 -1.72
CA MET A 193 13.97 4.10 -0.85
C MET A 193 15.34 3.46 -0.76
N ARG A 194 16.04 3.31 -1.89
CA ARG A 194 17.41 2.79 -1.92
C ARG A 194 18.35 3.62 -1.05
N LYS A 195 18.44 4.93 -1.29
CA LYS A 195 19.30 5.85 -0.51
C LYS A 195 19.04 5.75 0.99
N CYS A 196 17.76 5.72 1.36
CA CYS A 196 17.36 5.67 2.76
C CYS A 196 17.68 4.32 3.39
N ILE A 197 17.34 3.22 2.73
CA ILE A 197 17.65 1.87 3.23
C ILE A 197 19.15 1.69 3.36
N GLU A 198 19.94 2.14 2.38
CA GLU A 198 21.39 1.97 2.41
C GLU A 198 22.02 2.65 3.62
N LYS A 199 21.58 3.88 3.90
CA LYS A 199 22.05 4.65 5.06
C LYS A 199 21.66 4.05 6.41
N ASN A 200 20.50 3.39 6.51
CA ASN A 200 19.93 2.96 7.80
C ASN A 200 20.08 1.46 8.08
N TRP A 201 20.29 0.63 7.05
CA TRP A 201 20.43 -0.82 7.18
C TRP A 201 21.89 -1.29 7.12
N PHE A 202 22.70 -0.75 6.19
CA PHE A 202 24.07 -1.25 5.96
C PHE A 202 25.16 -0.50 6.72
N VAL A 203 24.88 0.67 7.30
CA VAL A 203 25.85 1.44 8.10
C VAL A 203 25.84 0.99 9.57
N LYS A 204 25.60 -0.29 9.82
CA LYS A 204 25.76 -0.92 11.14
C LYS A 204 27.17 -1.44 11.34
#